data_AF-A0A955LJS5-F1
#
_entry.id   AF-A0A955LJS5-F1
#
_cell.length_a   1.000
_cell.length_b   1.000
_cell.length_c   1.000
_cell.angle_alpha   90.00
_cell.angle_beta   90.00
_cell.angle_gamma   90.00
#
_symmetry.space_group_name_H-M   'P 1'
#
loop_
_entity.id
_entity.type
_entity.pdbx_description
1 polymer ?
#
loop_
_entity_poly.entity_id
_entity_poly.type
_entity_poly.pdbx_seq_one_letter_code
_entity_poly.pdbx_strand_id
1 'polypeptide(L)'
;MRKTLAIVSMLSLFSTTMPSTAFAGGCFEDPIYDRQWTATVTTGARVRDVACMEGSTVLTTIAVGSKVALIGETDGWYKIKTVDGKVGWVGQQLVSVSQTPFTAPPVTIKPKPELVISSPAATRLRGYILLRVEKYGEAWYVSPENGARYYMKDGATAYQMMRSFGLGITESDYAKLVVGNGPFIDRLKGKIVLRVQEHGEAYYIHPNGTVHYLKDGAVAYELMRKLSLGIKDADLLKISEGILKIK
;
A
#
# COMPACT_ATOMS: atom_id res chain seq x y z
N MET A 1 -34.00 -78.65 -8.19
CA MET A 1 -32.89 -78.51 -9.16
C MET A 1 -32.89 -77.08 -9.70
N ARG A 2 -31.70 -76.48 -9.79
CA ARG A 2 -31.39 -75.06 -10.04
C ARG A 2 -31.95 -74.52 -11.35
N LYS A 3 -32.43 -73.27 -11.36
CA LYS A 3 -32.22 -72.31 -12.47
C LYS A 3 -32.05 -70.89 -11.92
N THR A 4 -30.90 -70.32 -12.27
CA THR A 4 -30.38 -68.97 -12.05
C THR A 4 -31.10 -67.93 -12.89
N LEU A 5 -31.31 -66.72 -12.35
CA LEU A 5 -31.38 -65.48 -13.15
C LEU A 5 -30.81 -64.32 -12.32
N ALA A 6 -30.09 -63.44 -13.00
CA ALA A 6 -29.18 -62.44 -12.46
C ALA A 6 -29.65 -61.00 -12.77
N ILE A 7 -28.92 -60.03 -12.20
CA ILE A 7 -28.80 -58.60 -12.59
C ILE A 7 -30.00 -57.75 -12.09
N VAL A 8 -29.88 -56.60 -11.39
CA VAL A 8 -29.16 -55.37 -11.76
C VAL A 8 -28.77 -54.54 -10.53
N SER A 9 -27.57 -53.97 -10.64
CA SER A 9 -26.88 -53.01 -9.78
C SER A 9 -27.53 -51.62 -9.81
N MET A 10 -27.65 -50.96 -8.65
CA MET A 10 -27.74 -49.49 -8.58
C MET A 10 -27.07 -48.99 -7.31
N LEU A 11 -25.74 -48.84 -7.38
CA LEU A 11 -24.93 -48.21 -6.34
C LEU A 11 -25.12 -46.69 -6.45
N SER A 12 -25.90 -46.12 -5.52
CA SER A 12 -26.09 -44.68 -5.37
C SER A 12 -24.77 -44.03 -4.97
N LEU A 13 -24.19 -43.23 -5.89
CA LEU A 13 -23.10 -42.31 -5.56
C LEU A 13 -23.66 -41.16 -4.71
N PHE A 14 -23.40 -41.22 -3.41
CA PHE A 14 -23.45 -40.07 -2.53
C PHE A 14 -22.28 -39.14 -2.88
N SER A 15 -22.52 -38.17 -3.75
CA SER A 15 -21.61 -37.04 -3.93
C SER A 15 -21.71 -36.14 -2.70
N THR A 16 -20.89 -36.41 -1.69
CA THR A 16 -20.62 -35.44 -0.62
C THR A 16 -19.84 -34.29 -1.22
N THR A 17 -20.54 -33.23 -1.61
CA THR A 17 -19.92 -31.93 -1.89
C THR A 17 -19.25 -31.47 -0.59
N MET A 18 -17.93 -31.58 -0.53
CA MET A 18 -17.17 -30.91 0.52
C MET A 18 -17.43 -29.41 0.38
N PRO A 19 -17.81 -28.69 1.45
CA PRO A 19 -17.83 -27.25 1.42
C PRO A 19 -16.39 -26.78 1.24
N SER A 20 -16.10 -26.15 0.10
CA SER A 20 -14.87 -25.38 -0.09
C SER A 20 -14.85 -24.27 0.95
N THR A 21 -14.16 -24.47 2.07
CA THR A 21 -13.75 -23.39 2.94
C THR A 21 -12.75 -22.56 2.16
N ALA A 22 -13.23 -21.49 1.54
CA ALA A 22 -12.38 -20.40 1.11
C ALA A 22 -11.71 -19.83 2.37
N PHE A 23 -10.47 -20.21 2.63
CA PHE A 23 -9.65 -19.53 3.62
C PHE A 23 -9.45 -18.09 3.12
N ALA A 24 -10.13 -17.15 3.76
CA ALA A 24 -9.76 -15.75 3.71
C ALA A 24 -8.30 -15.64 4.16
N GLY A 25 -7.49 -14.81 3.48
CA GLY A 25 -6.07 -14.62 3.79
C GLY A 25 -5.84 -14.44 5.29
N GLY A 26 -4.83 -15.12 5.81
CA GLY A 26 -4.62 -15.23 7.25
C GLY A 26 -4.36 -13.87 7.89
N CYS A 27 -5.28 -13.41 8.73
CA CYS A 27 -4.91 -12.54 9.83
C CYS A 27 -3.69 -13.17 10.54
N PHE A 28 -2.73 -12.37 11.01
CA PHE A 28 -1.51 -12.79 11.74
C PHE A 28 -0.21 -13.03 10.93
N GLU A 29 -0.21 -12.95 9.60
CA GLU A 29 1.05 -13.09 8.84
C GLU A 29 1.88 -11.80 8.75
N ASP A 30 1.25 -10.65 8.96
CA ASP A 30 1.90 -9.35 8.76
C ASP A 30 2.60 -8.81 10.04
N PRO A 31 3.80 -8.23 9.90
CA PRO A 31 4.49 -7.60 11.02
C PRO A 31 3.70 -6.40 11.54
N ILE A 32 3.68 -6.24 12.87
CA ILE A 32 3.10 -5.06 13.52
C ILE A 32 4.14 -3.95 13.48
N TYR A 33 3.79 -2.82 12.87
CA TYR A 33 4.66 -1.65 12.86
C TYR A 33 4.27 -0.70 13.98
N ASP A 34 5.24 -0.33 14.83
CA ASP A 34 5.00 0.63 15.90
C ASP A 34 4.70 2.04 15.34
N ARG A 35 3.83 2.75 16.05
CA ARG A 35 3.40 4.12 15.73
C ARG A 35 3.33 4.96 16.99
N GLN A 36 3.32 6.28 16.84
CA GLN A 36 3.10 7.22 17.94
C GLN A 36 2.25 8.40 17.44
N TRP A 37 1.02 8.12 17.05
CA TRP A 37 0.11 9.13 16.51
C TRP A 37 -1.10 9.35 17.42
N THR A 38 -1.83 10.43 17.17
CA THR A 38 -3.16 10.65 17.75
C THR A 38 -4.20 10.48 16.65
N ALA A 39 -5.30 9.81 16.94
CA ALA A 39 -6.40 9.62 15.99
C ALA A 39 -7.73 10.02 16.64
N THR A 40 -8.65 10.47 15.80
CA THR A 40 -10.03 10.79 16.19
C THR A 40 -10.96 9.77 15.54
N VAL A 41 -11.83 9.14 16.32
CA VAL A 41 -12.80 8.18 15.81
C VAL A 41 -13.84 8.91 14.95
N THR A 42 -13.98 8.56 13.68
CA THR A 42 -14.92 9.22 12.74
C THR A 42 -16.26 8.52 12.69
N THR A 43 -16.25 7.20 12.81
CA THR A 43 -17.45 6.35 12.88
C THR A 43 -17.31 5.48 14.11
N GLY A 44 -18.38 5.33 14.91
CA GLY A 44 -18.33 4.59 16.17
C GLY A 44 -17.63 3.25 16.01
N ALA A 45 -16.61 2.99 16.83
CA ALA A 45 -15.63 1.96 16.57
C ALA A 45 -15.62 0.89 17.66
N ARG A 46 -15.63 -0.38 17.25
CA ARG A 46 -15.45 -1.53 18.16
C ARG A 46 -13.97 -1.88 18.24
N VAL A 47 -13.42 -1.77 19.43
CA VAL A 47 -12.04 -2.15 19.75
C VAL A 47 -12.01 -3.65 20.00
N ARG A 48 -11.12 -4.33 19.30
CA ARG A 48 -10.95 -5.78 19.36
C ARG A 48 -9.63 -6.15 20.02
N ASP A 49 -9.54 -7.38 20.51
CA ASP A 49 -8.32 -7.96 21.08
C ASP A 49 -7.25 -8.27 20.03
N VAL A 50 -7.65 -8.62 18.82
CA VAL A 50 -6.76 -8.92 17.68
C VAL A 50 -7.15 -8.15 16.43
N ALA A 51 -6.18 -7.98 15.53
CA ALA A 51 -6.31 -7.31 14.23
C ALA A 51 -7.01 -8.20 13.19
N CYS A 52 -8.16 -8.77 13.55
CA CYS A 52 -8.92 -9.67 12.69
C CYS A 52 -10.42 -9.50 12.91
N MET A 53 -11.23 -9.73 11.89
CA MET A 53 -12.68 -9.79 12.05
C MET A 53 -13.15 -11.14 12.57
N GLU A 54 -12.53 -12.22 12.11
CA GLU A 54 -12.87 -13.60 12.48
C GLU A 54 -12.04 -14.01 13.71
N GLY A 55 -12.69 -14.64 14.69
CA GLY A 55 -12.02 -15.07 15.93
C GLY A 55 -11.66 -13.98 16.93
N SER A 56 -12.03 -12.71 16.69
CA SER A 56 -11.75 -11.61 17.63
C SER A 56 -12.91 -11.29 18.56
N THR A 57 -12.58 -10.89 19.79
CA THR A 57 -13.54 -10.42 20.78
C THR A 57 -13.54 -8.90 20.85
N VAL A 58 -14.71 -8.31 21.07
CA VAL A 58 -14.85 -6.86 21.24
C VAL A 58 -14.59 -6.51 22.69
N LEU A 59 -13.48 -5.81 22.95
CA LEU A 59 -13.08 -5.36 24.28
C LEU A 59 -13.88 -4.15 24.77
N THR A 60 -14.12 -3.20 23.86
CA THR A 60 -14.87 -1.98 24.16
C THR A 60 -15.39 -1.32 22.89
N THR A 61 -16.34 -0.41 23.03
CA THR A 61 -16.79 0.46 21.94
C THR A 61 -16.37 1.90 22.25
N ILE A 62 -15.92 2.63 21.24
CA ILE A 62 -15.52 4.02 21.34
C ILE A 62 -16.48 4.87 20.51
N ALA A 63 -16.97 5.95 21.12
CA ALA A 63 -17.87 6.90 20.47
C ALA A 63 -17.16 7.74 19.39
N VAL A 64 -17.93 8.19 18.41
CA VAL A 64 -17.49 9.17 17.40
C VAL A 64 -16.93 10.42 18.09
N GLY A 65 -15.88 11.00 17.54
CA GLY A 65 -15.20 12.19 18.06
C GLY A 65 -14.18 11.91 19.17
N SER A 66 -14.12 10.67 19.69
CA SER A 66 -13.15 10.32 20.73
C SER A 66 -11.73 10.35 20.21
N LYS A 67 -10.81 10.91 21.00
CA LYS A 67 -9.38 10.89 20.71
C LYS A 67 -8.73 9.64 21.31
N VAL A 68 -7.88 8.99 20.53
CA VAL A 68 -7.12 7.81 20.94
C VAL A 68 -5.66 7.94 20.51
N ALA A 69 -4.76 7.34 21.28
CA ALA A 69 -3.37 7.20 20.87
C ALA A 69 -3.25 5.97 19.96
N LEU A 70 -2.56 6.11 18.84
CA LEU A 70 -2.30 5.04 17.88
C LEU A 70 -0.85 4.59 18.06
N ILE A 71 -0.70 3.36 18.54
CA ILE A 71 0.58 2.79 18.97
C ILE A 71 1.12 1.73 18.01
N GLY A 72 0.31 1.28 17.05
CA GLY A 72 0.77 0.35 16.03
C GLY A 72 -0.21 0.22 14.87
N GLU A 73 0.23 -0.45 13.82
CA GLU A 73 -0.53 -0.67 12.60
C GLU A 73 -0.16 -2.03 12.00
N THR A 74 -1.15 -2.73 11.45
CA THR A 74 -0.99 -3.97 10.68
C THR A 74 -2.22 -4.18 9.80
N ASP A 75 -2.07 -4.67 8.57
CA ASP A 75 -3.12 -5.08 7.62
C ASP A 75 -4.50 -4.38 7.76
N GLY A 76 -4.59 -3.06 7.52
CA GLY A 76 -5.89 -2.37 7.58
C GLY A 76 -6.48 -2.19 9.00
N TRP A 77 -5.69 -2.48 10.04
CA TRP A 77 -5.96 -2.23 11.44
C TRP A 77 -4.96 -1.25 12.08
N TYR A 78 -5.44 -0.54 13.09
CA TYR A 78 -4.64 0.26 14.00
C TYR A 78 -4.73 -0.30 15.42
N LYS A 79 -3.57 -0.45 16.05
CA LYS A 79 -3.47 -0.68 17.49
C LYS A 79 -3.58 0.66 18.18
N ILE A 80 -4.57 0.80 19.04
CA ILE A 80 -4.84 2.03 19.77
C ILE A 80 -4.76 1.82 21.27
N LYS A 81 -4.51 2.91 21.98
CA LYS A 81 -4.65 3.04 23.42
C LYS A 81 -5.67 4.14 23.71
N THR A 82 -6.75 3.79 24.40
CA THR A 82 -7.77 4.76 24.82
C THR A 82 -7.24 5.64 25.95
N VAL A 83 -7.92 6.76 26.20
CA VAL A 83 -7.62 7.64 27.34
C VAL A 83 -7.71 6.91 28.68
N ASP A 84 -8.62 5.93 28.78
CA ASP A 84 -8.78 5.06 29.95
C ASP A 84 -7.68 3.97 30.05
N GLY A 85 -6.71 3.98 29.15
CA GLY A 85 -5.56 3.08 29.15
C GLY A 85 -5.77 1.72 28.50
N LYS A 86 -6.98 1.41 27.99
CA LYS A 86 -7.26 0.14 27.31
C LYS A 86 -6.56 0.09 25.95
N VAL A 87 -5.97 -1.06 25.62
CA VAL A 87 -5.26 -1.30 24.36
C VAL A 87 -6.01 -2.33 23.52
N GLY A 88 -6.14 -2.06 22.23
CA GLY A 88 -6.74 -3.02 21.28
C GLY A 88 -6.69 -2.52 19.84
N TRP A 89 -7.39 -3.21 18.95
CA TRP A 89 -7.35 -3.01 17.50
C TRP A 89 -8.64 -2.43 16.96
N VAL A 90 -8.53 -1.51 16.01
CA VAL A 90 -9.65 -0.89 15.30
C VAL A 90 -9.34 -0.82 13.81
N GLY A 91 -10.34 -1.01 12.95
CA GLY A 91 -10.16 -0.86 11.51
C GLY A 91 -9.77 0.56 11.13
N GLN A 92 -8.79 0.73 10.24
CA GLN A 92 -8.23 2.04 9.87
C GLN A 92 -9.31 3.00 9.35
N GLN A 93 -10.26 2.49 8.59
CA GLN A 93 -11.40 3.24 8.03
C GLN A 93 -12.30 3.92 9.06
N LEU A 94 -12.24 3.52 10.34
CA LEU A 94 -13.11 4.05 11.41
C LEU A 94 -12.45 5.21 12.18
N VAL A 95 -11.18 5.50 11.90
CA VAL A 95 -10.43 6.53 12.62
C VAL A 95 -9.69 7.45 11.66
N SER A 96 -9.74 8.75 11.94
CA SER A 96 -8.97 9.77 11.23
C SER A 96 -7.73 10.08 12.05
N VAL A 97 -6.55 9.75 11.53
CA VAL A 97 -5.29 10.10 12.18
C VAL A 97 -5.08 11.60 12.10
N SER A 98 -5.15 12.27 13.25
CA SER A 98 -4.68 13.65 13.39
C SER A 98 -3.18 13.56 13.66
N GLN A 99 -2.37 13.62 12.61
CA GLN A 99 -0.98 13.98 12.80
C GLN A 99 -1.00 15.34 13.49
N THR A 100 -0.64 15.40 14.77
CA THR A 100 -0.09 16.65 15.29
C THR A 100 1.06 16.96 14.37
N PRO A 101 1.05 18.10 13.65
CA PRO A 101 2.22 18.51 12.90
C PRO A 101 3.37 18.44 13.88
N PHE A 102 4.38 17.65 13.52
CA PHE A 102 5.62 17.61 14.28
C PHE A 102 6.04 19.07 14.45
N THR A 103 6.01 19.59 15.69
CA THR A 103 6.61 20.89 15.97
C THR A 103 8.09 20.68 15.75
N ALA A 104 8.52 20.87 14.51
CA ALA A 104 9.92 20.96 14.18
C ALA A 104 10.53 22.03 15.09
N PRO A 105 11.75 21.82 15.64
CA PRO A 105 12.48 22.90 16.29
C PRO A 105 12.43 24.14 15.39
N PRO A 106 12.31 25.35 15.94
CA PRO A 106 11.87 26.55 15.22
C PRO A 106 12.64 26.69 13.91
N VAL A 107 11.98 26.32 12.82
CA VAL A 107 12.51 26.48 11.47
C VAL A 107 12.42 27.97 11.19
N THR A 108 13.58 28.61 11.14
CA THR A 108 13.69 29.97 10.62
C THR A 108 13.06 29.96 9.24
N ILE A 109 11.95 30.71 9.08
CA ILE A 109 11.20 30.78 7.83
C ILE A 109 12.08 31.51 6.81
N LYS A 110 12.94 30.77 6.10
CA LYS A 110 13.41 31.19 4.79
C LYS A 110 12.24 30.99 3.82
N PRO A 111 11.90 32.00 3.00
CA PRO A 111 10.72 31.95 2.15
C PRO A 111 10.74 30.69 1.28
N LYS A 112 9.57 30.03 1.25
CA LYS A 112 9.21 28.90 0.39
C LYS A 112 9.90 29.02 -0.97
N PRO A 113 10.90 28.17 -1.27
CA PRO A 113 11.39 28.07 -2.63
C PRO A 113 10.24 27.55 -3.47
N GLU A 114 9.82 28.35 -4.43
CA GLU A 114 9.11 27.92 -5.62
C GLU A 114 9.83 26.70 -6.23
N LEU A 115 9.11 25.85 -6.97
CA LEU A 115 9.57 24.57 -7.52
C LEU A 115 10.92 24.64 -8.27
N VAL A 116 12.06 24.67 -7.56
CA VAL A 116 13.39 24.65 -8.18
C VAL A 116 13.83 23.20 -8.29
N ILE A 117 13.60 22.62 -9.47
CA ILE A 117 14.18 21.37 -9.93
C ILE A 117 15.66 21.62 -10.21
N SER A 118 16.53 21.71 -9.20
CA SER A 118 17.93 22.05 -9.48
C SER A 118 18.97 21.45 -8.54
N SER A 119 18.73 20.26 -7.98
CA SER A 119 19.85 19.44 -7.49
C SER A 119 20.23 18.40 -8.54
N PRO A 120 21.54 18.22 -8.87
CA PRO A 120 22.00 17.13 -9.72
C PRO A 120 21.55 15.74 -9.22
N ALA A 121 21.35 15.62 -7.90
CA ALA A 121 20.80 14.42 -7.26
C ALA A 121 19.34 14.16 -7.71
N ALA A 122 18.48 15.17 -7.74
CA ALA A 122 17.09 15.04 -8.19
C ALA A 122 17.00 14.57 -9.64
N THR A 123 17.89 15.02 -10.52
CA THR A 123 17.91 14.58 -11.93
C THR A 123 18.30 13.11 -12.08
N ARG A 124 19.27 12.63 -11.29
CA ARG A 124 19.72 11.23 -11.35
C ARG A 124 18.73 10.24 -10.74
N LEU A 125 17.94 10.70 -9.78
CA LEU A 125 17.01 9.86 -9.01
C LEU A 125 15.60 9.84 -9.60
N ARG A 126 15.37 10.47 -10.75
CA ARG A 126 14.07 10.45 -11.44
C ARG A 126 13.61 9.03 -11.72
N GLY A 127 12.36 8.76 -11.38
CA GLY A 127 11.73 7.46 -11.56
C GLY A 127 12.13 6.41 -10.53
N TYR A 128 13.06 6.70 -9.62
CA TYR A 128 13.36 5.81 -8.51
C TYR A 128 12.33 5.95 -7.40
N ILE A 129 12.13 4.84 -6.71
CA ILE A 129 11.57 4.83 -5.37
C ILE A 129 12.73 4.90 -4.39
N LEU A 130 12.64 5.80 -3.43
CA LEU A 130 13.65 6.05 -2.43
C LEU A 130 13.13 5.64 -1.06
N LEU A 131 13.96 4.99 -0.28
CA LEU A 131 13.67 4.66 1.10
C LEU A 131 14.60 5.43 2.01
N ARG A 132 14.01 6.22 2.90
CA ARG A 132 14.77 6.96 3.89
C ARG A 132 15.35 6.01 4.92
N VAL A 133 16.68 5.97 5.05
CA VAL A 133 17.36 5.00 5.94
C VAL A 133 17.68 5.53 7.34
N GLU A 134 17.63 6.85 7.55
CA GLU A 134 18.02 7.48 8.83
C GLU A 134 16.84 7.73 9.78
N LYS A 135 15.61 7.39 9.35
CA LYS A 135 14.38 7.53 10.14
C LYS A 135 13.45 6.33 9.91
N TYR A 136 12.15 6.49 10.17
CA TYR A 136 11.08 5.47 10.14
C TYR A 136 10.84 4.79 8.77
N GLY A 137 11.81 4.73 7.86
CA GLY A 137 11.68 4.03 6.59
C GLY A 137 10.63 4.64 5.66
N GLU A 138 10.52 5.97 5.65
CA GLU A 138 9.57 6.69 4.78
C GLU A 138 9.93 6.42 3.31
N ALA A 139 8.95 5.98 2.52
CA ALA A 139 9.12 5.67 1.10
C ALA A 139 8.68 6.85 0.23
N TRP A 140 9.43 7.15 -0.82
CA TRP A 140 9.24 8.32 -1.68
C TRP A 140 9.36 7.92 -3.15
N TYR A 141 8.44 8.37 -4.01
CA TYR A 141 8.59 8.23 -5.46
C TYR A 141 9.07 9.54 -6.06
N VAL A 142 10.16 9.52 -6.82
CA VAL A 142 10.61 10.70 -7.56
C VAL A 142 10.00 10.68 -8.95
N SER A 143 9.07 11.58 -9.23
CA SER A 143 8.40 11.59 -10.53
C SER A 143 9.38 11.89 -11.66
N PRO A 144 9.40 11.10 -12.74
CA PRO A 144 10.25 11.36 -13.90
C PRO A 144 9.84 12.62 -14.68
N GLU A 145 8.59 13.09 -14.50
CA GLU A 145 8.04 14.22 -15.25
C GLU A 145 8.48 15.56 -14.69
N ASN A 146 8.44 15.71 -13.37
CA ASN A 146 8.75 16.97 -12.69
C ASN A 146 9.94 16.88 -11.72
N GLY A 147 10.52 15.70 -11.50
CA GLY A 147 11.65 15.50 -10.59
C GLY A 147 11.34 15.74 -9.11
N ALA A 148 10.07 15.96 -8.75
CA ALA A 148 9.66 16.12 -7.37
C ALA A 148 9.47 14.74 -6.71
N ARG A 149 9.77 14.66 -5.41
CA ARG A 149 9.49 13.48 -4.59
C ARG A 149 8.07 13.53 -4.03
N TYR A 150 7.42 12.38 -3.95
CA TYR A 150 6.07 12.23 -3.43
C TYR A 150 6.05 11.17 -2.35
N TYR A 151 5.47 11.49 -1.20
CA TYR A 151 5.48 10.63 -0.03
C TYR A 151 4.46 9.49 -0.17
N MET A 152 4.94 8.25 -0.06
CA MET A 152 4.11 7.05 0.02
C MET A 152 3.97 6.64 1.48
N LYS A 153 3.04 7.27 2.19
CA LYS A 153 2.82 7.01 3.62
C LYS A 153 2.35 5.59 3.93
N ASP A 154 1.55 4.99 3.04
CA ASP A 154 0.90 3.70 3.18
C ASP A 154 0.57 3.10 1.80
N GLY A 155 0.11 1.86 1.77
CA GLY A 155 -0.29 1.17 0.53
C GLY A 155 -1.46 1.84 -0.19
N ALA A 156 -2.40 2.46 0.53
CA ALA A 156 -3.51 3.18 -0.07
C ALA A 156 -3.03 4.44 -0.83
N THR A 157 -2.07 5.17 -0.26
CA THR A 157 -1.45 6.34 -0.88
C THR A 157 -0.57 5.93 -2.05
N ALA A 158 0.19 4.83 -1.91
CA ALA A 158 0.91 4.25 -3.03
C ALA A 158 -0.06 3.92 -4.18
N TYR A 159 -1.22 3.34 -3.88
CA TYR A 159 -2.25 3.08 -4.88
C TYR A 159 -2.80 4.34 -5.56
N GLN A 160 -3.14 5.37 -4.80
CA GLN A 160 -3.59 6.64 -5.39
C GLN A 160 -2.49 7.32 -6.21
N MET A 161 -1.23 7.25 -5.76
CA MET A 161 -0.09 7.73 -6.53
C MET A 161 0.08 6.96 -7.84
N MET A 162 -0.01 5.63 -7.81
CA MET A 162 0.05 4.80 -9.01
C MET A 162 -1.03 5.20 -10.01
N ARG A 163 -2.26 5.48 -9.57
CA ARG A 163 -3.34 5.94 -10.46
C ARG A 163 -3.12 7.36 -10.97
N SER A 164 -2.60 8.25 -10.13
CA SER A 164 -2.39 9.66 -10.50
C SER A 164 -1.21 9.89 -11.44
N PHE A 165 -0.12 9.14 -11.27
CA PHE A 165 1.08 9.22 -12.13
C PHE A 165 1.08 8.19 -13.25
N GLY A 166 0.15 7.24 -13.19
CA GLY A 166 0.06 6.14 -14.11
C GLY A 166 -0.27 6.60 -15.53
N LEU A 167 0.61 6.30 -16.47
CA LEU A 167 0.35 6.50 -17.89
C LEU A 167 -0.55 5.38 -18.41
N GLY A 168 -1.73 5.73 -18.90
CA GLY A 168 -2.61 4.76 -19.56
C GLY A 168 -1.97 4.19 -20.83
N ILE A 169 -1.92 2.87 -20.95
CA ILE A 169 -1.41 2.15 -22.14
C ILE A 169 -2.51 1.29 -22.78
N THR A 170 -2.40 1.09 -24.09
CA THR A 170 -3.29 0.21 -24.85
C THR A 170 -2.85 -1.26 -24.71
N GLU A 171 -3.72 -2.20 -25.09
CA GLU A 171 -3.38 -3.63 -25.16
C GLU A 171 -2.21 -3.90 -26.12
N SER A 172 -2.11 -3.14 -27.21
CA SER A 172 -1.00 -3.26 -28.15
C SER A 172 0.34 -2.82 -27.55
N ASP A 173 0.32 -1.87 -26.63
CA ASP A 173 1.50 -1.40 -25.91
C ASP A 173 1.84 -2.31 -24.73
N TYR A 174 0.81 -2.84 -24.05
CA TYR A 174 0.98 -3.87 -23.04
C TYR A 174 1.65 -5.12 -23.63
N ALA A 175 1.24 -5.57 -24.81
CA ALA A 175 1.89 -6.69 -25.50
C ALA A 175 3.40 -6.44 -25.71
N LYS A 176 3.81 -5.20 -25.98
CA LYS A 176 5.24 -4.82 -26.11
C LYS A 176 5.99 -4.90 -24.79
N LEU A 177 5.33 -4.65 -23.65
CA LEU A 177 5.93 -4.86 -22.32
C LEU A 177 6.16 -6.34 -22.05
N VAL A 178 5.16 -7.19 -22.37
CA VAL A 178 5.22 -8.63 -22.13
C VAL A 178 6.33 -9.30 -22.94
N VAL A 179 6.49 -8.92 -24.21
CA VAL A 179 7.57 -9.44 -25.07
C VAL A 179 8.94 -8.82 -24.79
N GLY A 180 9.03 -7.85 -23.87
CA GLY A 180 10.30 -7.23 -23.50
C GLY A 180 10.88 -6.30 -24.58
N ASN A 181 10.05 -5.54 -25.30
CA ASN A 181 10.53 -4.62 -26.33
C ASN A 181 11.41 -3.50 -25.72
N GLY A 182 12.73 -3.62 -25.89
CA GLY A 182 13.72 -2.73 -25.30
C GLY A 182 13.46 -1.23 -25.57
N PRO A 183 13.34 -0.78 -26.84
CA PRO A 183 13.08 0.62 -27.16
C PRO A 183 11.80 1.17 -26.53
N PHE A 184 10.76 0.34 -26.41
CA PHE A 184 9.52 0.72 -25.75
C PHE A 184 9.70 0.85 -24.24
N ILE A 185 10.34 -0.13 -23.60
CA ILE A 185 10.64 -0.14 -22.15
C ILE A 185 11.57 1.03 -21.78
N ASP A 186 12.56 1.34 -22.62
CA ASP A 186 13.51 2.42 -22.38
C ASP A 186 12.83 3.78 -22.23
N ARG A 187 11.76 4.02 -23.00
CA ARG A 187 10.94 5.24 -22.91
C ARG A 187 10.09 5.30 -21.65
N LEU A 188 9.85 4.16 -21.01
CA LEU A 188 8.99 4.01 -19.83
C LEU A 188 9.77 3.85 -18.53
N LYS A 189 11.11 3.77 -18.58
CA LYS A 189 11.96 3.66 -17.39
C LYS A 189 11.60 4.70 -16.33
N GLY A 190 11.36 4.22 -15.12
CA GLY A 190 10.97 5.01 -13.97
C GLY A 190 9.50 5.42 -13.90
N LYS A 191 8.68 5.08 -14.91
CA LYS A 191 7.25 5.41 -14.95
C LYS A 191 6.41 4.28 -14.36
N ILE A 192 5.21 4.68 -13.94
CA ILE A 192 4.12 3.77 -13.63
C ILE A 192 3.18 3.79 -14.84
N VAL A 193 2.73 2.62 -15.29
CA VAL A 193 1.78 2.48 -16.40
C VAL A 193 0.54 1.75 -15.92
N LEU A 194 -0.61 2.12 -16.50
CA LEU A 194 -1.90 1.56 -16.20
C LEU A 194 -2.48 0.92 -17.45
N ARG A 195 -2.89 -0.34 -17.35
CA ARG A 195 -3.61 -1.04 -18.41
C ARG A 195 -5.07 -0.63 -18.35
N VAL A 196 -5.43 0.38 -19.14
CA VAL A 196 -6.76 1.03 -19.07
C VAL A 196 -7.84 0.27 -19.84
N GLN A 197 -7.47 -0.65 -20.72
CA GLN A 197 -8.40 -1.43 -21.55
C GLN A 197 -8.80 -2.76 -20.90
N GLU A 198 -8.34 -3.00 -19.67
CA GLU A 198 -8.67 -4.18 -18.87
C GLU A 198 -8.97 -3.78 -17.41
N HIS A 199 -8.63 -4.60 -16.40
CA HIS A 199 -9.04 -4.42 -14.99
C HIS A 199 -8.34 -3.24 -14.28
N GLY A 200 -7.65 -2.35 -15.00
CA GLY A 200 -6.94 -1.21 -14.42
C GLY A 200 -5.61 -1.59 -13.76
N GLU A 201 -5.00 -2.68 -14.22
CA GLU A 201 -3.72 -3.21 -13.72
C GLU A 201 -2.60 -2.18 -13.79
N ALA A 202 -1.77 -2.11 -12.75
CA ALA A 202 -0.66 -1.18 -12.66
C ALA A 202 0.69 -1.91 -12.78
N TYR A 203 1.65 -1.29 -13.46
CA TYR A 203 3.01 -1.78 -13.57
C TYR A 203 4.01 -0.66 -13.32
N TYR A 204 5.09 -0.96 -12.61
CA TYR A 204 6.23 -0.08 -12.43
C TYR A 204 7.37 -0.57 -13.31
N ILE A 205 7.88 0.32 -14.16
CA ILE A 205 9.07 0.05 -14.95
C ILE A 205 10.23 0.64 -14.17
N HIS A 206 11.02 -0.21 -13.52
CA HIS A 206 12.16 0.25 -12.74
C HIS A 206 13.21 0.89 -13.67
N PRO A 207 14.00 1.89 -13.22
CA PRO A 207 15.01 2.56 -14.04
C PRO A 207 16.05 1.65 -14.72
N ASN A 208 16.25 0.43 -14.23
CA ASN A 208 17.09 -0.59 -14.88
C ASN A 208 16.40 -1.27 -16.10
N GLY A 209 15.12 -1.01 -16.35
CA GLY A 209 14.31 -1.60 -17.42
C GLY A 209 13.48 -2.82 -17.02
N THR A 210 13.50 -3.27 -15.76
CA THR A 210 12.64 -4.38 -15.32
C THR A 210 11.21 -3.93 -15.10
N VAL A 211 10.25 -4.75 -15.54
CA VAL A 211 8.81 -4.48 -15.41
C VAL A 211 8.28 -5.24 -14.21
N HIS A 212 7.58 -4.54 -13.32
CA HIS A 212 7.07 -5.08 -12.07
C HIS A 212 5.57 -4.86 -11.96
N TYR A 213 4.82 -5.94 -11.75
CA TYR A 213 3.38 -5.88 -11.56
C TYR A 213 3.01 -5.38 -10.17
N LEU A 214 2.08 -4.43 -10.10
CA LEU A 214 1.59 -3.79 -8.88
C LEU A 214 0.14 -4.22 -8.68
N LYS A 215 -0.03 -5.46 -8.24
CA LYS A 215 -1.34 -6.14 -8.11
C LYS A 215 -2.36 -5.31 -7.33
N ASP A 216 -1.95 -4.77 -6.19
CA ASP A 216 -2.76 -3.94 -5.30
C ASP A 216 -1.86 -2.99 -4.50
N GLY A 217 -2.45 -2.12 -3.68
CA GLY A 217 -1.71 -1.13 -2.89
C GLY A 217 -0.74 -1.72 -1.86
N ALA A 218 -1.06 -2.86 -1.26
CA ALA A 218 -0.22 -3.50 -0.24
C ALA A 218 0.97 -4.22 -0.88
N VAL A 219 0.73 -5.04 -1.91
CA VAL A 219 1.77 -5.71 -2.69
C VAL A 219 2.66 -4.68 -3.39
N ALA A 220 2.07 -3.61 -3.92
CA ALA A 220 2.84 -2.51 -4.49
C ALA A 220 3.74 -1.86 -3.44
N TYR A 221 3.22 -1.57 -2.24
CA TYR A 221 4.02 -0.98 -1.18
C TYR A 221 5.25 -1.83 -0.83
N GLU A 222 5.07 -3.14 -0.62
CA GLU A 222 6.18 -4.05 -0.32
C GLU A 222 7.16 -4.18 -1.48
N LEU A 223 6.66 -4.33 -2.71
CA LEU A 223 7.49 -4.41 -3.91
C LEU A 223 8.30 -3.13 -4.09
N MET A 224 7.69 -1.97 -3.89
CA MET A 224 8.33 -0.67 -4.00
C MET A 224 9.42 -0.48 -2.93
N ARG A 225 9.21 -0.97 -1.70
CA ARG A 225 10.25 -0.99 -0.67
C ARG A 225 11.40 -1.91 -1.04
N LYS A 226 11.11 -3.10 -1.57
CA LYS A 226 12.15 -4.05 -2.02
C LYS A 226 13.01 -3.48 -3.16
N LEU A 227 12.40 -2.75 -4.07
CA LEU A 227 13.07 -2.11 -5.22
C LEU A 227 13.64 -0.73 -4.89
N SER A 228 13.44 -0.25 -3.67
CA SER A 228 13.83 1.11 -3.29
C SER A 228 15.34 1.27 -3.17
N LEU A 229 15.81 2.47 -3.48
CA LEU A 229 17.18 2.89 -3.19
C LEU A 229 17.21 3.58 -1.83
N GLY A 230 18.08 3.12 -0.93
CA GLY A 230 18.33 3.79 0.34
C GLY A 230 18.89 5.20 0.12
N ILE A 231 18.33 6.21 0.81
CA ILE A 231 18.79 7.60 0.74
C ILE A 231 18.86 8.22 2.14
N LYS A 232 19.91 9.02 2.35
CA LYS A 232 20.11 9.82 3.57
C LYS A 232 19.27 11.10 3.55
N ASP A 233 18.98 11.64 4.72
CA ASP A 233 18.16 12.83 4.88
C ASP A 233 18.73 14.05 4.16
N ALA A 234 20.04 14.24 4.26
CA ALA A 234 20.74 15.35 3.64
C ALA A 234 20.57 15.38 2.11
N ASP A 235 20.47 14.20 1.47
CA ASP A 235 20.29 14.09 0.02
C ASP A 235 18.81 14.10 -0.37
N LEU A 236 17.98 13.44 0.43
CA LEU A 236 16.53 13.42 0.24
C LEU A 236 15.98 14.85 0.25
N LEU A 237 16.38 15.69 1.22
CA LEU A 237 15.96 17.09 1.37
C LEU A 237 16.38 18.02 0.21
N LYS A 238 17.32 17.59 -0.65
CA LYS A 238 17.69 18.32 -1.87
C LYS A 238 16.71 18.08 -3.03
N ILE A 239 15.75 17.18 -2.86
CA ILE A 239 14.69 16.89 -3.82
C ILE A 239 13.43 17.58 -3.34
N SER A 240 12.84 18.42 -4.18
CA SER A 240 11.63 19.17 -3.85
C SER A 240 10.46 18.21 -3.62
N GLU A 241 9.70 18.46 -2.57
CA GLU A 241 8.52 17.68 -2.24
C GLU A 241 7.30 18.17 -3.01
N GLY A 242 6.66 17.25 -3.72
CA GLY A 242 5.41 17.49 -4.42
C GLY A 242 4.20 17.15 -3.55
N ILE A 243 3.10 17.87 -3.78
CA ILE A 243 1.80 17.54 -3.16
C ILE A 243 1.03 16.65 -4.12
N LEU A 244 0.66 15.46 -3.66
CA LEU A 244 -0.24 14.58 -4.41
C LEU A 244 -1.65 15.18 -4.39
N LYS A 245 -2.13 15.66 -5.53
CA LYS A 245 -3.52 16.11 -5.70
C LYS A 245 -4.39 14.90 -6.03
N ILE A 246 -5.01 14.31 -5.02
CA ILE A 246 -5.99 13.24 -5.21
C ILE A 246 -7.23 13.91 -5.81
N LYS A 247 -7.63 13.49 -7.02
CA LYS A 247 -8.85 13.94 -7.69
C LYS A 247 -10.02 13.05 -7.31
#